data_AF-A0A1Y1LA16-F1
#
_entry.id   AF-A0A1Y1LA16-F1
#
_cell.length_a   1.000
_cell.length_b   1.000
_cell.length_c   1.000
_cell.angle_alpha   90.00
_cell.angle_beta   90.00
_cell.angle_gamma   90.00
#
_symmetry.space_group_name_H-M   'P 1'
#
loop_
_entity.id
_entity.type
_entity.pdbx_description
1 polymer ?
#
loop_
_entity_poly.entity_id
_entity_poly.type
_entity_poly.pdbx_seq_one_letter_code
_entity_poly.pdbx_strand_id
1 'polypeptide(L)'
;MTKFNGLKRTFKSIKDHNKSGNSPRAWPYLQVMDDLLENRPFMAPLSTVCSSGTESEGSRPSSACSEPLSATTSRKRKMEQDVSLISKAITKSREIAELNRQRRYEENMTQRQNLLEKLDKLIDKM
;
A
#
# COMPACT_ATOMS: atom_id res chain seq x y z
N MET A 1 3.87 8.32 15.15
CA MET A 1 4.33 7.64 13.92
C MET A 1 3.36 6.52 13.56
N THR A 2 2.81 6.50 12.35
CA THR A 2 1.87 5.45 11.90
C THR A 2 2.59 4.11 11.68
N LYS A 3 1.93 2.98 11.96
CA LYS A 3 2.44 1.61 11.71
C LYS A 3 2.97 1.42 10.27
N PHE A 4 2.31 2.04 9.29
CA PHE A 4 2.71 2.06 7.89
C PHE A 4 4.08 2.72 7.63
N ASN A 5 4.45 3.76 8.38
CA ASN A 5 5.77 4.38 8.23
C ASN A 5 6.91 3.47 8.72
N GLY A 6 6.65 2.63 9.72
CA GLY A 6 7.58 1.56 10.12
C GLY A 6 7.74 0.52 9.02
N LEU A 7 6.63 0.15 8.38
CA LEU A 7 6.61 -0.81 7.26
C LEU A 7 7.41 -0.31 6.05
N LYS A 8 7.29 0.98 5.69
CA LYS A 8 8.11 1.60 4.63
C LYS A 8 9.60 1.60 4.95
N ARG A 9 10.00 1.81 6.20
CA ARG A 9 11.42 1.82 6.60
C ARG A 9 12.05 0.43 6.52
N THR A 10 11.34 -0.58 7.01
CA THR A 10 11.78 -1.98 6.91
C THR A 10 11.89 -2.42 5.45
N PHE A 11 10.89 -2.10 4.63
CA PHE A 11 10.93 -2.33 3.18
C PHE A 11 12.17 -1.72 2.52
N LYS A 12 12.41 -0.42 2.75
CA LYS A 12 13.57 0.29 2.20
C LYS A 12 14.90 -0.32 2.63
N SER A 13 15.04 -0.62 3.93
CA SER A 13 16.26 -1.22 4.48
C SER A 13 16.57 -2.58 3.85
N ILE A 14 15.55 -3.42 3.68
CA ILE A 14 15.71 -4.75 3.06
C ILE A 14 16.01 -4.62 1.57
N LYS A 15 15.27 -3.76 0.85
CA LYS A 15 15.46 -3.55 -0.60
C LYS A 15 16.85 -3.00 -0.89
N ASP A 16 17.38 -2.11 -0.05
CA ASP A 16 18.71 -1.54 -0.19
C ASP A 16 19.82 -2.57 0.08
N HIS A 17 19.70 -3.35 1.15
CA HIS A 17 20.63 -4.44 1.47
C HIS A 17 20.74 -5.47 0.33
N ASN A 18 19.59 -5.81 -0.27
CA ASN A 18 19.53 -6.80 -1.34
C ASN A 18 20.13 -6.31 -2.67
N LYS A 19 20.39 -5.01 -2.85
CA LYS A 19 21.05 -4.49 -4.07
C LYS A 19 22.48 -4.99 -4.24
N SER A 20 23.19 -5.20 -3.13
CA SER A 20 24.59 -5.65 -3.15
C SER A 20 24.73 -7.15 -3.42
N GLY A 21 23.64 -7.91 -3.46
CA GLY A 21 23.63 -9.35 -3.75
C GLY A 21 24.22 -10.26 -2.68
N ASN A 22 24.85 -9.72 -1.63
CA ASN A 22 25.41 -10.52 -0.55
C ASN A 22 24.31 -10.89 0.46
N SER A 23 24.06 -12.19 0.64
CA SER A 23 23.05 -12.74 1.58
C SER A 23 21.66 -12.06 1.52
N PRO A 24 20.83 -12.35 0.48
CA PRO A 24 19.55 -11.68 0.30
C PRO A 24 18.63 -11.92 1.50
N ARG A 25 18.10 -10.84 2.07
CA ARG A 25 17.10 -10.88 3.12
C ARG A 25 15.73 -11.09 2.50
N ALA A 26 15.11 -12.22 2.83
CA ALA A 26 13.73 -12.49 2.49
C ALA A 26 12.80 -11.86 3.53
N TRP A 27 11.73 -11.21 3.06
CA TRP A 27 10.68 -10.69 3.92
C TRP A 27 9.31 -11.01 3.30
N PRO A 28 8.37 -11.63 4.04
CA PRO A 28 7.12 -12.11 3.46
C PRO A 28 6.27 -11.03 2.77
N TYR A 29 6.42 -9.77 3.20
CA TYR A 29 5.68 -8.64 2.66
C TYR A 29 6.42 -7.90 1.55
N LEU A 30 7.58 -8.40 1.09
CA LEU A 30 8.41 -7.71 0.11
C LEU A 30 7.64 -7.49 -1.20
N GLN A 31 7.02 -8.53 -1.74
CA GLN A 31 6.24 -8.46 -2.98
C GLN A 31 5.00 -7.56 -2.83
N VAL A 32 4.24 -7.72 -1.73
CA VAL A 32 3.05 -6.90 -1.46
C VAL A 32 3.40 -5.41 -1.28
N MET A 33 4.55 -5.13 -0.65
CA MET A 33 5.06 -3.77 -0.52
C MET A 33 5.62 -3.23 -1.83
N ASP A 34 6.26 -4.07 -2.65
CA ASP A 34 6.67 -3.69 -4.01
C ASP A 34 5.45 -3.33 -4.83
N ASP A 35 4.45 -4.19 -4.98
CA ASP A 35 3.22 -3.91 -5.75
C ASP A 35 2.52 -2.60 -5.30
N LEU A 36 2.52 -2.33 -3.99
CA LEU A 36 1.93 -1.13 -3.40
C LEU A 36 2.74 0.16 -3.66
N LEU A 37 4.06 0.04 -3.80
CA LEU A 37 5.01 1.16 -3.87
C LEU A 37 5.63 1.36 -5.26
N GLU A 38 5.66 0.33 -6.10
CA GLU A 38 6.20 0.28 -7.46
C GLU A 38 5.41 1.21 -8.39
N ASN A 39 4.13 1.41 -8.11
CA ASN A 39 3.26 2.34 -8.83
C ASN A 39 3.39 3.81 -8.37
N ARG A 40 4.45 4.16 -7.62
CA ARG A 40 4.66 5.51 -7.11
C ARG A 40 5.95 6.12 -7.65
N PRO A 41 5.89 7.30 -8.30
CA PRO A 41 7.06 7.95 -8.91
C PRO A 41 8.15 8.34 -7.90
N PHE A 42 7.86 8.34 -6.59
CA PHE A 42 8.87 8.62 -5.55
C PHE A 42 9.78 7.42 -5.22
N MET A 43 9.49 6.21 -5.72
CA MET A 43 10.32 5.01 -5.55
C MET A 43 11.19 4.70 -6.77
N ALA A 44 10.87 5.27 -7.93
CA ALA A 44 11.80 5.30 -9.04
C ALA A 44 13.03 6.14 -8.62
N PRO A 45 14.26 5.69 -8.89
CA PRO A 45 15.41 6.57 -8.73
C PRO A 45 15.14 7.84 -9.53
N LEU A 46 15.18 9.00 -8.86
CA LEU A 46 15.23 10.28 -9.56
C LEU A 46 16.39 10.16 -10.54
N SER A 47 16.09 10.15 -11.83
CA SER A 47 17.10 10.08 -12.88
C SER A 47 18.20 11.07 -12.52
N THR A 48 19.36 10.57 -12.14
CA THR A 48 20.54 11.39 -11.92
C THR A 48 20.91 11.92 -13.29
N VAL A 49 20.39 13.11 -13.63
CA VAL A 49 20.94 13.87 -14.74
C VAL A 49 22.35 14.25 -14.29
N CYS A 50 23.31 13.41 -14.67
CA CYS A 50 24.72 13.72 -14.55
C CYS A 50 24.97 14.92 -15.46
N SER A 51 25.04 16.11 -14.89
CA SER A 51 25.62 17.26 -15.58
C SER A 51 27.13 17.10 -15.56
N SER A 52 27.66 16.36 -16.53
CA SER A 52 29.05 16.49 -16.94
C SER A 52 29.05 16.53 -18.46
N GLY A 53 29.41 17.70 -18.99
CA GLY A 53 29.52 17.92 -20.42
C GLY A 53 30.63 17.08 -21.02
N THR A 54 30.30 16.51 -22.18
CA THR A 54 31.14 16.43 -23.39
C THR A 54 32.46 15.65 -23.36
N GLU A 55 32.58 14.83 -24.42
CA GLU A 55 33.74 14.13 -25.02
C GLU A 55 34.50 13.07 -24.20
N SER A 56 34.36 11.78 -24.56
CA SER A 56 35.38 11.02 -25.32
C SER A 56 35.03 9.52 -25.41
N GLU A 57 35.46 8.90 -26.51
CA GLU A 57 35.15 7.57 -27.03
C GLU A 57 35.57 6.40 -26.13
N GLY A 58 34.87 5.25 -26.23
CA GLY A 58 35.35 4.02 -25.60
C GLY A 58 34.42 2.80 -25.57
N SER A 59 34.17 2.19 -26.73
CA SER A 59 34.09 0.74 -26.99
C SER A 59 33.25 -0.26 -26.13
N ARG A 60 32.35 -0.95 -26.88
CA ARG A 60 31.89 -2.37 -26.82
C ARG A 60 30.68 -2.75 -25.96
N PRO A 61 29.62 -3.29 -26.61
CA PRO A 61 28.66 -4.21 -26.01
C PRO A 61 28.81 -5.62 -26.59
N SER A 62 29.04 -6.63 -25.76
CA SER A 62 28.63 -8.02 -26.07
C SER A 62 28.93 -8.93 -24.88
N SER A 63 27.90 -9.50 -24.27
CA SER A 63 27.86 -10.95 -24.04
C SER A 63 26.45 -11.33 -23.61
N ALA A 64 25.73 -11.97 -24.54
CA ALA A 64 24.56 -12.76 -24.22
C ALA A 64 25.00 -14.02 -23.46
N CYS A 65 24.26 -14.43 -22.44
CA CYS A 65 24.23 -15.81 -21.98
C CYS A 65 22.80 -16.17 -21.57
N SER A 66 22.28 -17.18 -22.25
CA SER A 66 20.96 -17.79 -22.10
C SER A 66 20.85 -18.67 -20.83
N GLU A 67 19.60 -18.82 -20.34
CA GLU A 67 18.87 -19.90 -19.61
C GLU A 67 19.61 -21.19 -19.10
N PRO A 68 19.06 -22.06 -18.20
CA PRO A 68 17.64 -22.29 -17.82
C PRO A 68 17.27 -22.61 -16.34
N LEU A 69 15.97 -22.49 -16.05
CA LEU A 69 15.06 -23.28 -15.18
C LEU A 69 15.54 -23.94 -13.86
N SER A 70 14.83 -23.62 -12.77
CA SER A 70 14.28 -24.66 -11.87
C SER A 70 13.11 -24.15 -11.03
N ALA A 71 11.91 -24.54 -11.47
CA ALA A 71 10.70 -24.48 -10.69
C ALA A 71 10.76 -25.52 -9.55
N THR A 72 10.56 -25.09 -8.30
CA THR A 72 10.09 -25.97 -7.23
C THR A 72 8.94 -25.29 -6.49
N THR A 73 7.75 -25.44 -7.07
CA THR A 73 6.48 -25.15 -6.40
C THR A 73 6.15 -26.30 -5.45
N SER A 74 5.96 -26.04 -4.15
CA SER A 74 5.11 -26.86 -3.26
C SER A 74 4.99 -26.25 -1.85
N ARG A 75 4.51 -25.01 -1.73
CA ARG A 75 3.96 -24.49 -0.45
C ARG A 75 2.94 -23.33 -0.64
N LYS A 76 2.47 -23.12 -1.87
CA LYS A 76 1.77 -21.89 -2.28
C LYS A 76 0.29 -21.83 -1.88
N ARG A 77 -0.43 -22.95 -1.90
CA ARG A 77 -1.90 -22.97 -1.79
C ARG A 77 -2.46 -22.54 -0.42
N LYS A 78 -1.77 -22.86 0.69
CA LYS A 78 -2.26 -22.49 2.03
C LYS A 78 -2.05 -21.01 2.34
N MET A 79 -0.93 -20.44 1.88
CA MET A 79 -0.59 -19.02 2.08
C MET A 79 -1.46 -18.10 1.22
N GLU A 80 -1.77 -18.48 -0.02
CA GLU A 80 -2.68 -17.71 -0.90
C GLU A 80 -4.11 -17.66 -0.32
N GLN A 81 -4.57 -18.74 0.30
CA GLN A 81 -5.90 -18.81 0.91
C GLN A 81 -6.02 -17.90 2.14
N ASP A 82 -5.01 -17.88 3.02
CA ASP A 82 -4.97 -17.00 4.19
C ASP A 82 -4.89 -15.52 3.81
N VAL A 83 -4.10 -15.16 2.79
CA VAL A 83 -4.03 -13.77 2.29
C VAL A 83 -5.38 -13.33 1.72
N SER A 84 -6.06 -14.19 0.96
CA SER A 84 -7.40 -13.89 0.42
C SER A 84 -8.43 -13.62 1.53
N LEU A 85 -8.40 -14.40 2.61
CA LEU A 85 -9.27 -14.21 3.78
C LEU A 85 -8.98 -12.88 4.48
N ILE A 86 -7.72 -12.53 4.67
CA ILE A 86 -7.30 -11.27 5.29
C ILE A 86 -7.76 -10.08 4.43
N SER A 87 -7.56 -10.12 3.11
CA SER A 87 -8.02 -9.06 2.20
C SER A 87 -9.54 -8.85 2.29
N LYS A 88 -10.32 -9.93 2.31
CA LYS A 88 -11.79 -9.87 2.47
C LYS A 88 -12.21 -9.31 3.82
N ALA A 89 -11.48 -9.63 4.89
CA ALA A 89 -11.77 -9.08 6.22
C ALA A 89 -11.52 -7.57 6.27
N ILE A 90 -10.46 -7.09 5.61
CA ILE A 90 -10.12 -5.66 5.54
C ILE A 90 -11.19 -4.87 4.79
N THR A 91 -11.66 -5.36 3.64
CA THR A 91 -12.71 -4.67 2.86
C THR A 91 -14.02 -4.59 3.63
N LYS A 92 -14.47 -5.71 4.23
CA LYS A 92 -15.67 -5.73 5.09
C LYS A 92 -15.56 -4.79 6.29
N SER A 93 -14.41 -4.77 6.96
CA SER A 93 -14.20 -3.86 8.10
C SER A 93 -14.30 -2.39 7.68
N ARG A 94 -13.84 -2.06 6.46
CA ARG A 94 -13.94 -0.70 5.91
C ARG A 94 -15.39 -0.33 5.61
N GLU A 95 -16.14 -1.21 4.95
CA GLU A 95 -17.57 -1.01 4.66
C GLU A 95 -18.38 -0.80 5.95
N ILE A 96 -18.16 -1.63 6.96
CA ILE A 96 -18.81 -1.50 8.28
C ILE A 96 -18.49 -0.15 8.93
N ALA A 97 -17.24 0.31 8.83
CA ALA A 97 -16.83 1.59 9.39
C ALA A 97 -17.51 2.78 8.69
N GLU A 98 -17.69 2.70 7.36
CA GLU A 98 -18.39 3.70 6.56
C GLU A 98 -19.89 3.71 6.90
N LEU A 99 -20.56 2.56 6.94
CA LEU A 99 -21.96 2.43 7.36
C LEU A 99 -22.20 2.95 8.78
N ASN A 100 -21.29 2.67 9.72
CA ASN A 100 -21.40 3.16 11.08
C ASN A 100 -21.22 4.69 11.19
N ARG A 101 -20.44 5.31 10.30
CA ARG A 101 -20.38 6.79 10.24
C ARG A 101 -21.71 7.36 9.73
N GLN A 102 -22.24 6.75 8.67
CA GLN A 102 -23.49 7.19 8.08
C GLN A 102 -24.66 7.06 9.05
N ARG A 103 -24.78 5.91 9.75
CA ARG A 103 -25.81 5.71 10.78
C ARG A 103 -25.75 6.76 11.88
N ARG A 104 -24.55 7.05 12.41
CA ARG A 104 -24.38 8.09 13.45
C ARG A 104 -24.74 9.48 12.94
N TYR A 105 -24.44 9.77 11.69
CA TYR A 105 -24.82 11.03 11.06
C TYR A 105 -26.34 11.14 10.94
N GLU A 106 -27.00 10.10 10.45
CA GLU A 106 -28.46 10.04 10.32
C GLU A 106 -29.16 10.18 11.68
N GLU A 107 -28.75 9.41 12.69
CA GLU A 107 -29.29 9.50 14.05
C GLU A 107 -29.17 10.93 14.62
N ASN A 108 -28.02 11.58 14.42
CA ASN A 108 -27.80 12.96 14.87
C ASN A 108 -28.69 13.95 14.12
N MET A 109 -28.83 13.80 12.81
CA MET A 109 -29.72 14.63 12.00
C MET A 109 -31.18 14.47 12.41
N THR A 110 -31.64 13.24 12.66
CA THR A 110 -33.00 12.97 13.14
C THR A 110 -33.25 13.57 14.52
N GLN A 111 -32.30 13.45 15.46
CA GLN A 111 -32.41 14.08 16.78
C GLN A 111 -32.51 15.60 16.69
N ARG A 112 -31.70 16.23 15.83
CA ARG A 112 -31.75 17.67 15.57
C ARG A 112 -33.10 18.10 14.99
N GLN A 113 -33.60 17.37 14.00
CA GLN A 113 -34.92 17.64 13.41
C GLN A 113 -36.04 17.51 14.44
N ASN A 114 -36.04 16.46 15.27
CA ASN A 114 -37.03 16.26 16.33
C ASN A 114 -37.00 17.40 17.37
N LEU A 115 -35.81 17.88 17.71
CA LEU A 115 -35.66 19.04 18.59
C LEU A 115 -36.26 20.30 17.98
N LEU A 116 -35.92 20.60 16.72
CA LEU A 116 -36.47 21.76 16.00
C LEU A 116 -38.00 21.70 15.94
N GLU A 117 -38.56 20.54 15.58
CA GLU A 117 -40.02 20.35 15.53
C GLU A 117 -40.69 20.60 16.90
N LYS A 118 -40.04 20.22 18.00
CA LYS A 118 -40.54 20.49 19.36
C LYS A 118 -40.46 21.97 19.72
N LEU A 119 -39.41 22.66 19.29
CA LEU A 119 -39.27 24.10 19.50
C LEU A 119 -40.31 24.89 18.70
N ASP A 120 -40.56 24.51 17.45
CA ASP A 120 -41.61 25.13 16.61
C ASP A 120 -42.98 24.98 17.26
N LYS A 121 -43.32 23.78 17.75
CA LYS A 121 -44.59 23.54 18.50
C LYS A 121 -44.71 24.34 19.80
N LEU A 122 -43.61 24.79 20.38
CA LEU A 122 -43.61 25.62 21.58
C LEU A 122 -43.88 27.09 21.20
N ILE A 123 -43.28 27.55 20.10
CA ILE A 123 -43.52 28.89 19.53
C ILE A 123 -44.98 29.02 19.11
N ASP A 124 -45.55 28.02 18.43
CA ASP A 124 -46.96 28.05 17.99
C ASP A 124 -47.98 28.07 19.15
N LYS A 125 -47.55 27.73 20.37
CA LYS A 125 -48.39 27.73 21.57
C LYS A 125 -48.27 28.99 22.41
N MET A 126 -47.32 29.87 22.09
CA MET A 126 -47.19 31.21 22.69
C MET A 126 -48.01 32.22 21.89
#